data_AF-A0A835DLW8-F1
#
_entry.id   AF-A0A835DLW8-F1
#
_cell.length_a   1.000
_cell.length_b   1.000
_cell.length_c   1.000
_cell.angle_alpha   90.00
_cell.angle_beta   90.00
_cell.angle_gamma   90.00
#
_symmetry.space_group_name_H-M   'P 1'
#
loop_
_entity.id
_entity.type
_entity.pdbx_description
1 polymer ?
#
loop_
_entity_poly.entity_id
_entity_poly.type
_entity_poly.pdbx_seq_one_letter_code
_entity_poly.pdbx_strand_id
1 'polypeptide(L)'
;MDMAENDFDRLLLFEHARKTAEANYAMNPLDADNLTRWGGALLELSQFQSMADSKKMTQDAISKLEEALLVNPKKHDTMWCLGNAHTSHAFLTPELDEAKSIFDKASLYFKQAANEDPGNELYVKSLELTAKVLFHY
;
A
#
# COMPACT_ATOMS: atom_id res chain seq x y z
N MET A 1 -3.24 15.36 -24.76
CA MET A 1 -2.29 14.48 -24.07
C MET A 1 -3.10 13.27 -23.68
N ASP A 2 -2.84 12.15 -24.35
CA ASP A 2 -3.67 10.97 -24.26
C ASP A 2 -3.47 10.28 -22.91
N MET A 3 -4.57 9.84 -22.29
CA MET A 3 -4.58 9.19 -20.97
C MET A 3 -3.58 8.02 -20.90
N ALA A 4 -3.41 7.30 -22.00
CA ALA A 4 -2.49 6.18 -22.13
C ALA A 4 -0.99 6.58 -22.09
N GLU A 5 -0.62 7.77 -22.57
CA GLU A 5 0.76 8.26 -22.45
C GLU A 5 1.10 8.58 -20.99
N ASN A 6 0.14 9.16 -20.26
CA ASN A 6 0.31 9.52 -18.86
C ASN A 6 0.40 8.29 -17.94
N ASP A 7 -0.34 7.22 -18.27
CA ASP A 7 -0.24 5.95 -17.54
C ASP A 7 1.10 5.25 -17.78
N PHE A 8 1.66 5.33 -18.99
CA PHE A 8 2.97 4.77 -19.30
C PHE A 8 4.10 5.50 -18.57
N ASP A 9 4.07 6.84 -18.54
CA ASP A 9 5.06 7.63 -17.80
C ASP A 9 4.99 7.36 -16.28
N ARG A 10 3.77 7.20 -15.74
CA ARG A 10 3.55 6.85 -14.34
C ARG A 10 4.08 5.46 -14.00
N LEU A 11 3.86 4.47 -14.89
CA LEU A 11 4.42 3.13 -14.76
C LEU A 11 5.96 3.15 -14.74
N LEU A 12 6.57 3.91 -15.66
CA LEU A 12 8.03 4.03 -15.72
C LEU A 12 8.59 4.66 -14.44
N LEU A 13 7.91 5.68 -13.91
CA LEU A 13 8.27 6.33 -12.65
C LEU A 13 8.26 5.33 -11.48
N PHE A 14 7.21 4.51 -11.38
CA PHE A 14 7.11 3.52 -10.29
C PHE A 14 8.10 2.36 -10.44
N GLU A 15 8.37 1.89 -11.67
CA GLU A 15 9.42 0.89 -11.89
C GLU A 15 10.81 1.44 -11.50
N HIS A 16 11.09 2.69 -11.85
CA HIS A 16 12.33 3.34 -11.44
C HIS A 16 12.42 3.48 -9.92
N ALA A 17 11.32 3.88 -9.26
CA ALA A 17 11.24 3.97 -7.81
C ALA A 17 11.47 2.61 -7.15
N ARG A 18 10.84 1.53 -7.66
CA ARG A 18 11.01 0.16 -7.17
C ARG A 18 12.47 -0.29 -7.26
N LYS A 19 13.11 -0.12 -8.43
CA LYS A 19 14.52 -0.51 -8.64
C LYS A 19 15.49 0.29 -7.78
N THR A 20 15.25 1.59 -7.64
CA THR A 20 16.06 2.45 -6.77
C THR A 20 15.92 2.02 -5.32
N ALA A 21 14.70 1.72 -4.87
CA ALA A 21 14.46 1.29 -3.51
C ALA A 21 15.08 -0.09 -3.21
N GLU A 22 15.02 -1.01 -4.17
CA GLU A 22 15.70 -2.31 -4.09
C GLU A 22 17.23 -2.16 -3.96
N ALA A 23 17.85 -1.29 -4.75
CA ALA A 23 19.29 -1.01 -4.66
C ALA A 23 19.66 -0.36 -3.32
N ASN A 24 18.86 0.59 -2.84
CA ASN A 24 19.06 1.22 -1.54
C ASN A 24 18.90 0.24 -0.38
N TYR A 25 17.95 -0.69 -0.46
CA TYR A 25 17.75 -1.71 0.56
C TYR A 25 18.95 -2.64 0.71
N ALA A 26 19.61 -3.00 -0.41
CA ALA A 26 20.85 -3.78 -0.36
C ALA A 26 21.99 -3.07 0.39
N MET A 27 21.98 -1.73 0.42
CA MET A 27 22.97 -0.92 1.14
C MET A 27 22.55 -0.64 2.59
N ASN A 28 21.26 -0.38 2.82
CA ASN A 28 20.68 -0.10 4.13
C ASN A 28 19.27 -0.71 4.24
N PRO A 29 19.14 -1.94 4.77
CA PRO A 29 17.84 -2.60 4.90
C PRO A 29 16.98 -2.02 6.04
N LEU A 30 17.55 -1.16 6.89
CA LEU A 30 16.85 -0.53 8.01
C LEU A 30 16.45 0.92 7.69
N ASP A 31 16.34 1.26 6.42
CA ASP A 31 15.80 2.54 5.98
C ASP A 31 14.27 2.44 5.82
N ALA A 32 13.54 2.92 6.84
CA ALA A 32 12.09 2.92 6.84
C ALA A 32 11.52 3.73 5.67
N ASP A 33 12.09 4.89 5.33
CA ASP A 33 11.59 5.72 4.22
C ASP A 33 11.74 5.01 2.87
N ASN A 34 12.87 4.34 2.67
CA ASN A 34 13.12 3.57 1.47
C ASN A 34 12.17 2.37 1.36
N LEU A 35 11.96 1.64 2.45
CA LEU A 35 11.02 0.52 2.52
C LEU A 35 9.58 0.98 2.23
N THR A 36 9.16 2.13 2.77
CA THR A 36 7.84 2.72 2.49
C THR A 36 7.68 3.05 1.00
N ARG A 37 8.70 3.67 0.39
CA ARG A 37 8.70 3.97 -1.05
C ARG A 37 8.66 2.69 -1.88
N TRP A 38 9.37 1.65 -1.46
CA TRP A 38 9.36 0.36 -2.15
C TRP A 38 7.97 -0.25 -2.14
N GLY A 39 7.35 -0.36 -0.96
CA GLY A 39 6.01 -0.90 -0.82
C GLY A 39 4.96 -0.11 -1.60
N GLY A 40 5.04 1.23 -1.54
CA GLY A 40 4.16 2.10 -2.34
C GLY A 40 4.32 1.90 -3.85
N ALA A 41 5.55 1.82 -4.34
CA ALA A 41 5.81 1.57 -5.77
C ALA A 41 5.30 0.19 -6.22
N LEU A 42 5.49 -0.85 -5.41
CA LEU A 42 4.96 -2.19 -5.69
C LEU A 42 3.43 -2.20 -5.76
N LEU A 43 2.77 -1.51 -4.83
CA LEU A 43 1.32 -1.39 -4.81
C LEU A 43 0.77 -0.67 -6.05
N GLU A 44 1.43 0.40 -6.49
CA GLU A 44 1.03 1.12 -7.70
C GLU A 44 1.25 0.28 -8.96
N LEU A 45 2.39 -0.41 -9.08
CA LEU A 45 2.68 -1.31 -10.20
C LEU A 45 1.71 -2.49 -10.25
N SER A 46 1.28 -3.01 -9.10
CA SER A 46 0.36 -4.15 -9.03
C SER A 46 -0.97 -3.91 -9.74
N GLN A 47 -1.43 -2.65 -9.84
CA GLN A 47 -2.71 -2.31 -10.48
C GLN A 47 -2.73 -2.56 -12.00
N PHE A 48 -1.55 -2.69 -12.62
CA PHE A 48 -1.39 -2.88 -14.06
C PHE A 48 -1.01 -4.32 -14.44
N GLN A 49 -0.94 -5.22 -13.47
CA GLN A 49 -0.54 -6.60 -13.68
C GLN A 49 -1.75 -7.54 -13.85
N SER A 50 -1.46 -8.81 -14.18
CA SER A 50 -2.47 -9.87 -14.11
C SER A 50 -2.95 -10.05 -12.67
N MET A 51 -4.18 -10.52 -12.46
CA MET A 51 -4.72 -10.70 -11.09
C MET A 51 -3.81 -11.51 -10.16
N ALA A 52 -3.14 -12.56 -10.68
CA ALA A 52 -2.21 -13.38 -9.92
C ALA A 52 -0.94 -12.60 -9.54
N ASP A 53 -0.37 -11.85 -10.49
CA ASP A 53 0.81 -11.04 -10.28
C ASP A 53 0.52 -9.83 -9.39
N SER A 54 -0.65 -9.19 -9.55
CA SER A 54 -1.14 -8.13 -8.68
C SER A 54 -1.23 -8.60 -7.24
N LYS A 55 -1.78 -9.81 -7.01
CA LYS A 55 -1.88 -10.39 -5.66
C LYS A 55 -0.50 -10.61 -5.05
N LYS A 56 0.43 -11.17 -5.82
CA LYS A 56 1.82 -11.39 -5.38
C LYS A 56 2.54 -10.07 -5.07
N MET A 57 2.50 -9.10 -5.98
CA MET A 57 3.13 -7.79 -5.78
C MET A 57 2.52 -7.03 -4.60
N THR A 58 1.21 -7.16 -4.38
CA THR A 58 0.55 -6.58 -3.20
C THR A 58 1.05 -7.23 -1.90
N GLN A 59 1.26 -8.54 -1.88
CA GLN A 59 1.83 -9.23 -0.73
C GLN A 59 3.30 -8.83 -0.48
N ASP A 60 4.09 -8.70 -1.55
CA ASP A 60 5.47 -8.19 -1.45
C ASP A 60 5.49 -6.74 -0.92
N ALA A 61 4.54 -5.90 -1.36
CA ALA A 61 4.35 -4.55 -0.85
C ALA A 61 4.05 -4.54 0.65
N ILE A 62 3.09 -5.37 1.11
CA ILE A 62 2.74 -5.51 2.53
C ILE A 62 3.99 -5.89 3.34
N SER A 63 4.73 -6.90 2.90
CA SER A 63 5.95 -7.35 3.57
C SER A 63 6.97 -6.21 3.77
N LYS A 64 7.23 -5.42 2.72
CA LYS A 64 8.16 -4.28 2.81
C LYS A 64 7.66 -3.15 3.72
N LEU A 65 6.35 -2.91 3.75
CA LEU A 65 5.78 -1.89 4.64
C LEU A 65 5.75 -2.36 6.10
N GLU A 66 5.54 -3.65 6.35
CA GLU A 66 5.67 -4.23 7.70
C GLU A 66 7.11 -4.13 8.20
N GLU A 67 8.11 -4.42 7.35
CA GLU A 67 9.52 -4.17 7.65
C GLU A 67 9.77 -2.69 8.00
N ALA A 68 9.18 -1.74 7.25
CA ALA A 68 9.30 -0.31 7.53
C ALA A 68 8.73 0.06 8.91
N LEU A 69 7.59 -0.52 9.31
CA LEU A 69 7.01 -0.31 10.64
C LEU A 69 7.83 -0.96 11.76
N LEU A 70 8.53 -2.07 11.51
CA LEU A 70 9.46 -2.63 12.49
C LEU A 70 10.63 -1.68 12.77
N VAL A 71 11.10 -0.97 11.74
CA VAL A 71 12.15 0.04 11.86
C VAL A 71 11.62 1.32 12.51
N ASN A 72 10.46 1.83 12.06
CA ASN A 72 9.81 3.01 12.61
C ASN A 72 8.32 2.76 12.88
N PRO A 73 7.95 2.35 14.10
CA PRO A 73 6.58 2.02 14.45
C PRO A 73 5.59 3.19 14.45
N LYS A 74 6.06 4.44 14.39
CA LYS A 74 5.22 5.65 14.38
C LYS A 74 5.09 6.29 13.00
N LYS A 75 5.54 5.57 11.97
CA LYS A 75 5.59 6.08 10.61
C LYS A 75 4.20 6.02 9.95
N HIS A 76 3.44 7.10 10.13
CA HIS A 76 2.04 7.20 9.73
C HIS A 76 1.79 7.01 8.22
N ASP A 77 2.69 7.49 7.35
CA ASP A 77 2.62 7.28 5.90
C ASP A 77 2.73 5.80 5.53
N THR A 78 3.55 5.03 6.25
CA THR A 78 3.65 3.57 6.08
C THR A 78 2.38 2.86 6.51
N MET A 79 1.80 3.26 7.65
CA MET A 79 0.51 2.74 8.10
C MET A 79 -0.57 2.99 7.05
N TRP A 80 -0.63 4.20 6.48
CA TRP A 80 -1.56 4.50 5.41
C TRP A 80 -1.32 3.66 4.15
N CYS A 81 -0.07 3.48 3.73
CA CYS A 81 0.28 2.58 2.63
C CYS A 81 -0.14 1.12 2.91
N LEU A 82 0.01 0.62 4.15
CA LEU A 82 -0.45 -0.72 4.55
C LEU A 82 -1.96 -0.86 4.45
N GLY A 83 -2.70 0.17 4.88
CA GLY A 83 -4.15 0.21 4.72
C GLY A 83 -4.57 0.07 3.24
N ASN A 84 -3.89 0.79 2.34
CA ASN A 84 -4.16 0.69 0.91
C ASN A 84 -3.75 -0.68 0.35
N ALA A 85 -2.61 -1.23 0.78
CA ALA A 85 -2.15 -2.54 0.33
C ALA A 85 -3.10 -3.66 0.76
N HIS A 86 -3.59 -3.63 2.01
CA HIS A 86 -4.62 -4.55 2.47
C HIS A 86 -5.95 -4.36 1.74
N THR A 87 -6.35 -3.11 1.47
CA THR A 87 -7.55 -2.82 0.66
C THR A 87 -7.46 -3.47 -0.74
N SER A 88 -6.33 -3.27 -1.44
CA SER A 88 -6.08 -3.92 -2.73
C SER A 88 -6.07 -5.45 -2.61
N HIS A 89 -5.46 -5.99 -1.55
CA HIS A 89 -5.43 -7.43 -1.31
C HIS A 89 -6.83 -8.01 -1.10
N ALA A 90 -7.68 -7.33 -0.33
CA ALA A 90 -9.06 -7.73 -0.09
C ALA A 90 -9.88 -7.77 -1.39
N PHE A 91 -9.70 -6.80 -2.29
CA PHE A 91 -10.34 -6.81 -3.61
C PHE A 91 -9.85 -7.95 -4.52
N LEU A 92 -8.63 -8.44 -4.30
CA LEU A 92 -8.06 -9.58 -5.03
C LEU A 92 -8.36 -10.93 -4.37
N THR A 93 -9.08 -10.95 -3.25
CA THR A 93 -9.47 -12.16 -2.53
C THR A 93 -10.93 -12.51 -2.82
N PRO A 94 -11.22 -13.64 -3.49
CA PRO A 94 -12.58 -14.02 -3.86
C PRO A 94 -13.44 -14.47 -2.66
N GLU A 95 -12.81 -14.97 -1.59
CA GLU A 95 -13.48 -15.40 -0.37
C GLU A 95 -13.95 -14.20 0.47
N LEU A 96 -15.27 -13.99 0.54
CA LEU A 96 -15.86 -12.82 1.21
C LEU A 96 -15.46 -12.68 2.69
N ASP A 97 -15.44 -13.78 3.43
CA ASP A 97 -15.07 -13.77 4.85
C ASP A 97 -13.59 -13.38 5.06
N GLU A 98 -12.71 -13.86 4.17
CA GLU A 98 -11.28 -13.51 4.20
C GLU A 98 -11.08 -12.05 3.77
N ALA A 99 -11.73 -11.62 2.68
CA ALA A 99 -11.69 -10.24 2.21
C ALA A 99 -12.17 -9.25 3.29
N LYS A 100 -13.25 -9.59 4.01
CA LYS A 100 -13.76 -8.80 5.13
C LYS A 100 -12.73 -8.67 6.25
N SER A 101 -12.11 -9.77 6.65
CA SER A 101 -11.03 -9.74 7.65
C SER A 101 -9.84 -8.89 7.20
N ILE A 102 -9.51 -8.89 5.90
CA ILE A 102 -8.45 -8.05 5.34
C ILE A 102 -8.87 -6.57 5.34
N PHE A 103 -10.11 -6.24 5.00
CA PHE A 103 -10.63 -4.87 5.09
C PHE A 103 -10.63 -4.35 6.54
N ASP A 104 -10.94 -5.19 7.52
CA ASP A 104 -10.83 -4.82 8.94
C ASP A 104 -9.39 -4.45 9.31
N LYS A 105 -8.40 -5.21 8.82
CA LYS A 105 -6.98 -4.86 8.98
C LYS A 105 -6.64 -3.53 8.31
N ALA A 106 -7.14 -3.30 7.08
CA ALA A 106 -6.93 -2.03 6.39
C ALA A 106 -7.48 -0.84 7.20
N SER A 107 -8.70 -0.97 7.72
CA SER A 107 -9.35 0.02 8.56
C SER A 107 -8.55 0.32 9.83
N LEU A 108 -7.99 -0.71 10.48
CA LEU A 108 -7.13 -0.54 11.64
C LEU A 108 -5.89 0.30 11.31
N TYR A 109 -5.20 0.02 10.21
CA TYR A 109 -4.02 0.77 9.80
C TYR A 109 -4.35 2.23 9.41
N PHE A 110 -5.46 2.48 8.71
CA PHE A 110 -5.90 3.84 8.42
C PHE A 110 -6.22 4.63 9.69
N LYS A 111 -6.87 3.98 10.66
CA LYS A 111 -7.13 4.58 11.97
C LYS A 111 -5.83 4.90 12.71
N GLN A 112 -4.85 4.01 12.68
CA GLN A 112 -3.53 4.28 13.28
C GLN A 112 -2.82 5.45 12.59
N ALA A 113 -2.82 5.49 11.25
CA ALA A 113 -2.25 6.60 10.49
C ALA A 113 -2.91 7.95 10.86
N ALA A 114 -4.25 7.99 10.93
CA ALA A 114 -5.00 9.18 11.32
C ALA A 114 -4.80 9.57 12.79
N ASN A 115 -4.48 8.63 13.68
CA ASN A 115 -4.17 8.96 15.07
C ASN A 115 -2.77 9.58 15.22
N GLU A 116 -1.80 9.11 14.43
CA GLU A 116 -0.43 9.65 14.43
C GLU A 116 -0.34 11.01 13.70
N ASP A 117 -1.13 11.21 12.64
CA ASP A 117 -1.28 12.50 11.94
C ASP A 117 -2.76 12.87 11.69
N PRO A 118 -3.45 13.42 12.72
CA PRO A 118 -4.88 13.78 12.62
C PRO A 118 -5.19 14.92 11.64
N GLY A 119 -4.19 15.70 11.24
CA GLY A 119 -4.35 16.78 10.27
C GLY A 119 -4.44 16.29 8.82
N ASN A 120 -4.17 15.01 8.58
CA ASN A 120 -4.11 14.44 7.26
C ASN A 120 -5.50 13.99 6.76
N GLU A 121 -6.14 14.85 5.98
CA GLU A 121 -7.46 14.58 5.41
C GLU A 121 -7.49 13.31 4.54
N LEU A 122 -6.37 12.94 3.91
CA LEU A 122 -6.29 11.71 3.11
C LEU A 122 -6.49 10.47 3.98
N TYR A 123 -5.96 10.47 5.20
CA TYR A 123 -6.04 9.30 6.09
C TYR A 123 -7.46 9.11 6.60
N VAL A 124 -8.11 10.20 6.99
CA VAL A 124 -9.53 10.21 7.39
C VAL A 124 -10.40 9.72 6.24
N LYS A 125 -10.17 10.23 5.02
CA LYS A 125 -10.91 9.81 3.83
C LYS A 125 -10.72 8.34 3.51
N SER A 126 -9.50 7.81 3.59
CA SER A 126 -9.24 6.38 3.39
C SER A 126 -9.98 5.52 4.42
N LEU A 127 -9.97 5.92 5.69
CA LEU A 127 -10.72 5.24 6.75
C LEU A 127 -12.23 5.21 6.46
N GLU A 128 -12.81 6.34 6.07
CA GLU A 128 -14.23 6.44 5.71
C GLU A 128 -14.60 5.57 4.51
N LEU A 129 -13.73 5.53 3.49
CA LEU A 129 -13.94 4.71 2.30
C LEU A 129 -13.90 3.22 2.64
N THR A 130 -12.94 2.77 3.43
CA THR A 130 -12.86 1.37 3.87
C THR A 130 -14.06 0.98 4.73
N ALA A 131 -14.53 1.88 5.61
CA ALA A 131 -15.75 1.63 6.38
C ALA A 131 -16.97 1.44 5.48
N LYS A 132 -17.13 2.27 4.43
CA LYS A 132 -18.20 2.11 3.42
C LYS A 132 -18.11 0.78 2.70
N VAL A 133 -16.92 0.36 2.29
CA VAL A 133 -16.73 -0.95 1.63
C VAL A 133 -17.15 -2.09 2.56
N LEU A 134 -16.74 -2.05 3.83
CA LEU A 134 -17.12 -3.05 4.84
C LEU A 134 -18.64 -3.15 5.06
N PHE A 135 -19.40 -2.06 4.91
CA PHE A 135 -20.88 -2.10 5.00
C PHE A 135 -21.53 -2.87 3.84
N HIS A 136 -20.83 -3.01 2.72
CA HIS A 136 -21.34 -3.69 1.53
C HIS A 136 -20.88 -5.17 1.42
N TYR A 137 -20.08 -5.65 2.38
CA TYR A 137 -19.60 -7.03 2.51
C TYR A 137 -20.23 -7.75 3.73
#